data_AF-A0A559KVW1-F1
#
_entry.id   AF-A0A559KVW1-F1
#
_cell.length_a   1.000
_cell.length_b   1.000
_cell.length_c   1.000
_cell.angle_alpha   90.00
_cell.angle_beta   90.00
_cell.angle_gamma   90.00
#
_symmetry.space_group_name_H-M   'P 1'
#
loop_
_entity.id
_entity.type
_entity.pdbx_description
1 polymer ?
#
loop_
_entity_poly.entity_id
_entity_poly.type
_entity_poly.pdbx_seq_one_letter_code
_entity_poly.pdbx_strand_id
1 'polypeptide(L)'
;MSTTISGPGLPEIAALQTDDSMLTRRFGKEVVNYYAGGRINRFSFLRADTGFLRQAYNSPTARYLALHDLNPLVVDKKTPAYLTFKDVEPLIGPDHFTLTEDEAIQSFNSAETRPLVVFIGMLEEGNEKDSISSSDHGDIKGHPYFAIDITPKGNHAEKATQFLEEQEKKGLSLDKNPRAMNQSPEAAALYAQARSIIDWNTRSPFCAGCGLPNLSVHAGYKRVCPPADKKGGASSELRGDCPTRHGVSNICFPRTDPTMIAAVVSADGTKILLGRQKRWPPHWYSTLAGFLEPGESIEESVRREVWEESGVRVGRVVIHSSQPWPYPSSLMIGAIAQALPGDGEKISLNDKELEVAKWFSIDEARQALKNGTSSLGEPAPEGYKEGDLRLPPPQAIANRLITAVVEGYLTVAPKIVLALALALVLALALALALVLALALALALALALALALALALALALALALALTQRPTPSSTSIASFTFLLLSHSLIQYFLPLLHIISPQKKKKKKKKKKKKKKKKKKKKKKKKKKKKKKSSTSLLIGCFLSYNEKPLAS
;
A
#
# COMPACT_ATOMS: atom_id res chain seq x y z
N MET A 1 17.71 -4.13 -1.29
CA MET A 1 17.33 -4.90 -2.49
C MET A 1 15.82 -5.00 -2.44
N SER A 2 15.12 -4.55 -3.48
CA SER A 2 13.66 -4.52 -3.50
C SER A 2 13.16 -5.96 -3.55
N THR A 3 12.59 -6.45 -2.45
CA THR A 3 11.74 -7.65 -2.47
C THR A 3 10.58 -7.33 -3.40
N THR A 4 10.41 -8.14 -4.44
CA THR A 4 9.23 -8.13 -5.30
C THR A 4 8.07 -8.60 -4.43
N ILE A 5 7.33 -7.68 -3.84
CA ILE A 5 6.04 -7.98 -3.22
C ILE A 5 5.16 -8.51 -4.35
N SER A 6 4.84 -9.81 -4.32
CA SER A 6 3.91 -10.44 -5.25
C SER A 6 2.49 -10.03 -4.87
N GLY A 7 2.06 -8.84 -5.29
CA GLY A 7 0.73 -8.30 -5.02
C GLY A 7 0.57 -6.88 -5.53
N PRO A 8 -0.66 -6.34 -5.57
CA PRO A 8 -0.88 -4.92 -5.86
C PRO A 8 -0.15 -4.04 -4.83
N GLY A 9 0.30 -2.86 -5.25
CA GLY A 9 0.86 -1.88 -4.32
C GLY A 9 -0.18 -1.44 -3.27
N LEU A 10 0.25 -0.76 -2.21
CA LEU A 10 -0.69 -0.11 -1.29
C LEU A 10 -1.33 1.11 -1.96
N PRO A 11 -2.56 1.49 -1.58
CA PRO A 11 -3.19 2.70 -2.11
C PRO A 11 -2.39 3.95 -1.76
N GLU A 12 -2.38 4.90 -2.68
CA GLU A 12 -1.87 6.25 -2.47
C GLU A 12 -2.96 7.24 -2.87
N ILE A 13 -3.26 8.22 -2.01
CA ILE A 13 -4.14 9.32 -2.37
C ILE A 13 -3.29 10.34 -3.13
N ALA A 14 -3.59 10.56 -4.41
CA ALA A 14 -2.84 11.46 -5.28
C ALA A 14 -2.66 12.87 -4.67
N ALA A 15 -3.74 13.41 -4.07
CA ALA A 15 -3.72 14.71 -3.42
C ALA A 15 -2.74 14.81 -2.23
N LEU A 16 -2.37 13.67 -1.63
CA LEU A 16 -1.51 13.61 -0.45
C LEU A 16 -0.07 13.14 -0.74
N GLN A 17 0.25 12.81 -1.99
CA GLN A 17 1.61 12.34 -2.34
C GLN A 17 2.70 13.37 -2.01
N THR A 18 2.38 14.65 -2.21
CA THR A 18 3.25 15.81 -1.94
C THR A 18 2.77 16.64 -0.75
N ASP A 19 1.90 16.10 0.11
CA ASP A 19 1.43 16.84 1.27
C ASP A 19 2.57 17.09 2.27
N ASP A 20 2.68 18.35 2.71
CA ASP A 20 3.61 18.84 3.74
C ASP A 20 2.86 19.68 4.80
N SER A 21 1.57 19.39 4.96
CA SER A 21 0.72 20.01 5.98
C SER A 21 1.32 19.87 7.39
N MET A 22 0.86 20.73 8.30
CA MET A 22 1.25 20.65 9.71
C MET A 22 0.97 19.25 10.30
N LEU A 23 -0.16 18.65 9.92
CA LEU A 23 -0.56 17.32 10.38
C LEU A 23 0.38 16.24 9.84
N THR A 24 0.73 16.28 8.55
CA THR A 24 1.68 15.33 7.95
C THR A 24 3.07 15.44 8.59
N ARG A 25 3.52 16.66 8.91
CA ARG A 25 4.80 16.85 9.62
C ARG A 25 4.76 16.32 11.05
N ARG A 26 3.62 16.44 11.75
CA ARG A 26 3.46 16.03 13.15
C ARG A 26 3.23 14.52 13.32
N PHE A 27 2.37 13.94 12.48
CA PHE A 27 1.90 12.57 12.62
C PHE A 27 2.44 11.62 11.55
N GLY A 28 3.15 12.15 10.56
CA GLY A 28 3.59 11.41 9.39
C GLY A 28 2.52 11.40 8.29
N LYS A 29 2.87 10.79 7.16
CA LYS A 29 1.95 10.62 6.04
C LYS A 29 0.74 9.80 6.46
N GLU A 30 -0.43 10.18 5.96
CA GLU A 30 -1.66 9.43 6.17
C GLU A 30 -1.53 7.98 5.68
N VAL A 31 -2.02 7.04 6.50
CA VAL A 31 -2.04 5.63 6.16
C VAL A 31 -3.38 5.29 5.51
N VAL A 32 -3.32 4.95 4.23
CA VAL A 32 -4.48 4.49 3.47
C VAL A 32 -4.40 2.97 3.33
N ASN A 33 -5.45 2.27 3.74
CA ASN A 33 -5.51 0.81 3.64
C ASN A 33 -6.21 0.36 2.36
N TYR A 34 -5.94 -0.87 1.94
CA TYR A 34 -6.59 -1.51 0.79
C TYR A 34 -8.12 -1.50 0.97
N TYR A 35 -8.89 -1.51 -0.13
CA TYR A 35 -10.34 -1.21 -0.17
C TYR A 35 -10.74 0.24 0.17
N ALA A 36 -9.79 1.13 0.49
CA ALA A 36 -10.00 2.57 0.61
C ALA A 36 -9.11 3.35 -0.37
N GLY A 37 -9.24 4.68 -0.37
CA GLY A 37 -8.40 5.56 -1.21
C GLY A 37 -8.77 5.58 -2.69
N GLY A 38 -9.99 5.18 -3.04
CA GLY A 38 -10.49 5.30 -4.42
C GLY A 38 -10.63 6.76 -4.85
N ARG A 39 -10.55 7.00 -6.16
CA ARG A 39 -10.70 8.35 -6.76
C ARG A 39 -12.14 8.74 -7.07
N ILE A 40 -13.08 7.80 -6.89
CA ILE A 40 -14.50 8.06 -7.12
C ILE A 40 -15.03 8.97 -6.02
N ASN A 41 -15.51 10.14 -6.41
CA ASN A 41 -16.32 10.99 -5.55
C ASN A 41 -17.73 10.43 -5.52
N ARG A 42 -18.26 10.23 -4.30
CA ARG A 42 -19.53 9.49 -4.10
C ARG A 42 -20.76 10.29 -4.48
N PHE A 43 -20.68 11.62 -4.52
CA PHE A 43 -21.79 12.52 -4.84
C PHE A 43 -23.13 12.09 -4.19
N SER A 44 -23.11 11.83 -2.88
CA SER A 44 -24.23 11.17 -2.19
C SER A 44 -25.53 11.96 -2.24
N PHE A 45 -25.45 13.29 -2.38
CA PHE A 45 -26.60 14.17 -2.51
C PHE A 45 -27.34 14.02 -3.85
N LEU A 46 -26.69 13.48 -4.89
CA LEU A 46 -27.32 13.24 -6.21
C LEU A 46 -28.10 11.93 -6.28
N ARG A 47 -28.09 11.11 -5.23
CA ARG A 47 -28.69 9.77 -5.27
C ARG A 47 -30.21 9.78 -5.38
N ALA A 48 -30.86 10.87 -4.99
CA ALA A 48 -32.30 11.07 -5.15
C ALA A 48 -32.68 11.83 -6.44
N ASP A 49 -31.69 12.39 -7.14
CA ASP A 49 -31.91 13.21 -8.33
C ASP A 49 -32.11 12.32 -9.57
N THR A 50 -33.37 12.08 -9.93
CA THR A 50 -33.73 11.22 -11.06
C THR A 50 -33.31 11.81 -12.40
N GLY A 51 -33.33 13.13 -12.55
CA GLY A 51 -32.89 13.84 -13.75
C GLY A 51 -31.40 13.65 -14.00
N PHE A 52 -30.59 13.81 -12.95
CA PHE A 52 -29.16 13.51 -12.98
C PHE A 52 -28.91 12.02 -13.26
N LEU A 53 -29.54 11.13 -12.48
CA LEU A 53 -29.28 9.69 -12.56
C LEU A 53 -29.63 9.12 -13.94
N ARG A 54 -30.70 9.59 -14.58
CA ARG A 54 -31.09 9.15 -15.93
C ARG A 54 -30.03 9.52 -16.97
N GLN A 55 -29.49 10.73 -16.90
CA GLN A 55 -28.42 11.19 -17.79
C GLN A 55 -27.10 10.43 -17.50
N ALA A 56 -26.76 10.27 -16.22
CA ALA A 56 -25.56 9.53 -15.81
C ALA A 56 -25.60 8.07 -16.24
N TYR A 57 -26.77 7.43 -16.10
CA TYR A 57 -27.02 6.05 -16.50
C TYR A 57 -26.79 5.85 -18.01
N ASN A 58 -27.39 6.69 -18.86
CA ASN A 58 -27.25 6.54 -20.31
C ASN A 58 -25.98 7.19 -20.90
N SER A 59 -25.08 7.69 -20.05
CA SER A 59 -23.87 8.38 -20.52
C SER A 59 -22.94 7.42 -21.29
N PRO A 60 -22.38 7.83 -22.46
CA PRO A 60 -21.37 7.05 -23.17
C PRO A 60 -20.09 6.80 -22.34
N THR A 61 -19.83 7.64 -21.34
CA THR A 61 -18.68 7.51 -20.44
C THR A 61 -18.99 6.71 -19.18
N ALA A 62 -20.25 6.29 -18.98
CA ALA A 62 -20.65 5.44 -17.86
C ALA A 62 -19.90 4.11 -17.86
N ARG A 63 -19.51 3.66 -16.68
CA ARG A 63 -18.85 2.37 -16.45
C ARG A 63 -19.61 1.55 -15.41
N TYR A 64 -19.83 0.29 -15.74
CA TYR A 64 -20.60 -0.64 -14.93
C TYR A 64 -19.71 -1.77 -14.41
N LEU A 65 -19.68 -1.93 -13.09
CA LEU A 65 -19.07 -3.07 -12.44
C LEU A 65 -20.15 -4.13 -12.17
N ALA A 66 -20.04 -5.28 -12.83
CA ALA A 66 -21.01 -6.37 -12.70
C ALA A 66 -20.56 -7.40 -11.66
N LEU A 67 -21.47 -7.78 -10.75
CA LEU A 67 -21.21 -8.75 -9.68
C LEU A 67 -22.19 -9.93 -9.77
N HIS A 68 -21.64 -11.15 -9.87
CA HIS A 68 -22.39 -12.40 -9.75
C HIS A 68 -22.13 -13.02 -8.37
N ASP A 69 -23.17 -13.21 -7.55
CA ASP A 69 -23.03 -13.65 -6.16
C ASP A 69 -21.96 -12.85 -5.40
N LEU A 70 -21.97 -11.53 -5.59
CA LEU A 70 -21.01 -10.58 -5.02
C LEU A 70 -19.57 -10.71 -5.54
N ASN A 71 -19.32 -11.58 -6.52
CA ASN A 71 -18.01 -11.74 -7.16
C ASN A 71 -17.95 -10.89 -8.44
N PRO A 72 -16.91 -10.08 -8.63
CA PRO A 72 -16.84 -9.19 -9.78
C PRO A 72 -16.48 -9.97 -11.06
N LEU A 73 -17.05 -9.55 -12.19
CA LEU A 73 -16.47 -9.86 -13.49
C LEU A 73 -15.13 -9.17 -13.64
N VAL A 74 -14.15 -9.90 -14.17
CA VAL A 74 -12.77 -9.46 -14.32
C VAL A 74 -12.22 -9.79 -15.70
N VAL A 75 -11.31 -8.94 -16.17
CA VAL A 75 -10.47 -9.20 -17.36
C VAL A 75 -9.33 -10.15 -16.97
N ASP A 76 -8.76 -9.94 -15.79
CA ASP A 76 -7.77 -10.81 -15.16
C ASP A 76 -7.84 -10.67 -13.62
N LYS A 77 -7.02 -11.44 -12.88
CA LYS A 77 -7.03 -11.44 -11.41
C LYS A 77 -6.80 -10.07 -10.73
N LYS A 78 -6.30 -9.07 -11.46
CA LYS A 78 -5.96 -7.74 -10.94
C LYS A 78 -6.93 -6.66 -11.40
N THR A 79 -7.64 -6.87 -12.50
CA THR A 79 -8.40 -5.84 -13.20
C THR A 79 -9.85 -6.24 -13.36
N PRO A 80 -10.79 -5.58 -12.66
CA PRO A 80 -12.22 -5.73 -12.91
C PRO A 80 -12.60 -5.34 -14.34
N ALA A 81 -13.67 -5.96 -14.83
CA ALA A 81 -14.29 -5.57 -16.08
C ALA A 81 -15.19 -4.35 -15.83
N TYR A 82 -14.92 -3.26 -16.55
CA TYR A 82 -15.76 -2.06 -16.55
C TYR A 82 -16.53 -2.02 -17.86
N LEU A 83 -17.80 -2.42 -17.79
CA LEU A 83 -18.67 -2.55 -18.94
C LEU A 83 -19.24 -1.18 -19.35
N THR A 84 -19.54 -1.01 -20.63
CA THR A 84 -20.25 0.17 -21.14
C THR A 84 -21.75 -0.01 -20.99
N PHE A 85 -22.52 1.07 -21.16
CA PHE A 85 -23.98 0.98 -21.17
C PHE A 85 -24.50 -0.05 -22.20
N LYS A 86 -23.94 -0.06 -23.43
CA LYS A 86 -24.31 -1.00 -24.49
C LYS A 86 -24.09 -2.47 -24.10
N ASP A 87 -23.09 -2.75 -23.26
CA ASP A 87 -22.84 -4.10 -22.80
C ASP A 87 -23.93 -4.57 -21.83
N VAL A 88 -24.43 -3.68 -20.97
CA VAL A 88 -25.35 -4.01 -19.87
C VAL A 88 -26.83 -3.79 -20.21
N GLU A 89 -27.14 -2.93 -21.18
CA GLU A 89 -28.50 -2.61 -21.62
C GLU A 89 -29.41 -3.83 -21.84
N PRO A 90 -28.95 -4.96 -22.44
CA PRO A 90 -29.80 -6.16 -22.58
C PRO A 90 -30.31 -6.72 -21.24
N LEU A 91 -29.56 -6.52 -20.16
CA LEU A 91 -29.88 -6.99 -18.82
C LEU A 91 -30.68 -5.94 -18.02
N ILE A 92 -30.22 -4.68 -18.02
CA ILE A 92 -30.76 -3.65 -17.13
C ILE A 92 -31.79 -2.72 -17.79
N GLY A 93 -31.97 -2.82 -19.10
CA GLY A 93 -32.92 -2.05 -19.89
C GLY A 93 -32.48 -0.60 -20.17
N PRO A 94 -33.20 0.12 -21.05
CA PRO A 94 -32.87 1.49 -21.45
C PRO A 94 -33.17 2.54 -20.37
N ASP A 95 -34.06 2.21 -19.43
CA ASP A 95 -34.68 3.19 -18.53
C ASP A 95 -34.80 2.61 -17.11
N HIS A 96 -33.86 2.97 -16.21
CA HIS A 96 -33.86 2.48 -14.83
C HIS A 96 -34.29 3.54 -13.80
N PHE A 97 -33.78 4.77 -13.90
CA PHE A 97 -34.04 5.86 -12.95
C PHE A 97 -35.13 6.81 -13.46
N THR A 98 -36.29 6.25 -13.82
CA THR A 98 -37.39 7.04 -14.42
C THR A 98 -38.32 7.67 -13.39
N LEU A 99 -38.52 7.01 -12.25
CA LEU A 99 -39.46 7.43 -11.21
C LEU A 99 -38.75 8.16 -10.08
N THR A 100 -39.35 9.24 -9.60
CA THR A 100 -39.05 9.83 -8.29
C THR A 100 -39.31 8.83 -7.16
N GLU A 101 -38.80 9.11 -5.96
CA GLU A 101 -39.05 8.25 -4.80
C GLU A 101 -40.55 8.06 -4.55
N ASP A 102 -41.33 9.15 -4.57
CA ASP A 102 -42.78 9.11 -4.31
C ASP A 102 -43.53 8.30 -5.38
N GLU A 103 -43.22 8.50 -6.66
CA GLU A 103 -43.81 7.72 -7.76
C GLU A 103 -43.44 6.24 -7.66
N ALA A 104 -42.19 5.92 -7.29
CA ALA A 104 -41.75 4.54 -7.11
C ALA A 104 -42.45 3.85 -5.92
N ILE A 105 -42.70 4.60 -4.84
CA ILE A 105 -43.48 4.13 -3.68
C ILE A 105 -44.95 3.88 -4.06
N GLN A 106 -45.59 4.81 -4.78
CA GLN A 106 -46.99 4.69 -5.18
C GLN A 106 -47.22 3.54 -6.18
N SER A 107 -46.27 3.33 -7.09
CA SER A 107 -46.32 2.28 -8.11
C SER A 107 -45.78 0.93 -7.67
N PHE A 108 -45.40 0.78 -6.39
CA PHE A 108 -44.72 -0.41 -5.89
C PHE A 108 -45.51 -1.71 -6.16
N ASN A 109 -44.80 -2.68 -6.73
CA ASN A 109 -45.31 -4.01 -7.04
C ASN A 109 -44.31 -5.06 -6.59
N SER A 110 -44.60 -5.78 -5.51
CA SER A 110 -43.70 -6.80 -4.96
C SER A 110 -43.58 -8.06 -5.83
N ALA A 111 -44.49 -8.27 -6.78
CA ALA A 111 -44.41 -9.38 -7.74
C ALA A 111 -43.37 -9.13 -8.85
N GLU A 112 -42.97 -7.87 -9.07
CA GLU A 112 -41.93 -7.51 -10.03
C GLU A 112 -40.56 -7.52 -9.35
N THR A 113 -39.67 -8.41 -9.80
CA THR A 113 -38.24 -8.22 -9.52
C THR A 113 -37.70 -7.20 -10.51
N ARG A 114 -36.76 -6.34 -10.09
CA ARG A 114 -36.01 -5.42 -10.96
C ARG A 114 -34.51 -5.69 -10.79
N PRO A 115 -33.70 -5.54 -11.86
CA PRO A 115 -32.25 -5.64 -11.71
C PRO A 115 -31.77 -4.54 -10.76
N LEU A 116 -30.86 -4.87 -9.84
CA LEU A 116 -30.32 -3.88 -8.91
C LEU A 116 -29.22 -3.08 -9.62
N VAL A 117 -29.43 -1.78 -9.78
CA VAL A 117 -28.42 -0.82 -10.27
C VAL A 117 -28.08 0.17 -9.16
N VAL A 118 -26.80 0.22 -8.80
CA VAL A 118 -26.29 1.06 -7.72
C VAL A 118 -25.41 2.15 -8.28
N PHE A 119 -25.71 3.42 -7.98
CA PHE A 119 -24.83 4.54 -8.35
C PHE A 119 -23.66 4.65 -7.36
N ILE A 120 -22.45 4.34 -7.81
CA ILE A 120 -21.26 4.33 -6.96
C ILE A 120 -20.70 5.74 -6.79
N GLY A 121 -20.74 6.55 -7.84
CA GLY A 121 -20.26 7.93 -7.84
C GLY A 121 -19.72 8.34 -9.20
N MET A 122 -18.94 9.42 -9.20
CA MET A 122 -18.28 9.97 -10.38
C MET A 122 -16.77 9.91 -10.23
N LEU A 123 -16.08 9.55 -11.30
CA LEU A 123 -14.66 9.86 -11.45
C LEU A 123 -14.55 11.28 -12.00
N GLU A 124 -13.98 12.21 -11.23
CA GLU A 124 -13.85 13.62 -11.59
C GLU A 124 -12.71 13.86 -12.60
N GLU A 125 -12.74 13.15 -13.73
CA GLU A 125 -11.85 13.26 -14.88
C GLU A 125 -12.70 13.51 -16.14
N GLY A 126 -12.17 14.22 -17.13
CA GLY A 126 -12.87 14.49 -18.40
C GLY A 126 -12.84 15.94 -18.86
N ASN A 127 -13.52 16.22 -19.97
CA ASN A 127 -13.72 17.56 -20.54
C ASN A 127 -15.09 18.12 -20.12
N GLU A 128 -15.38 19.40 -20.40
CA GLU A 128 -16.71 20.00 -20.13
C GLU A 128 -17.86 19.28 -20.84
N LYS A 129 -17.58 18.56 -21.94
CA LYS A 129 -18.55 17.74 -22.66
C LYS A 129 -19.01 16.50 -21.89
N ASP A 130 -18.29 16.13 -20.84
CA ASP A 130 -18.61 14.99 -19.97
C ASP A 130 -19.42 15.43 -18.73
N SER A 131 -19.88 16.69 -18.70
CA SER A 131 -20.72 17.21 -17.62
C SER A 131 -22.15 16.69 -17.73
N ILE A 132 -22.75 16.40 -16.58
CA ILE A 132 -24.15 15.98 -16.45
C ILE A 132 -24.87 16.97 -15.55
N SER A 133 -25.97 17.53 -16.05
CA SER A 133 -26.76 18.49 -15.28
C SER A 133 -27.52 17.80 -14.15
N SER A 134 -27.39 18.36 -12.95
CA SER A 134 -28.23 18.02 -11.80
C SER A 134 -29.33 19.04 -11.61
N SER A 135 -30.38 18.65 -10.89
CA SER A 135 -31.54 19.48 -10.62
C SER A 135 -31.18 20.70 -9.76
N ASP A 136 -30.41 20.50 -8.69
CA ASP A 136 -30.15 21.53 -7.67
C ASP A 136 -28.66 21.90 -7.48
N HIS A 137 -27.73 21.21 -8.15
CA HIS A 137 -26.29 21.35 -7.90
C HIS A 137 -25.46 21.72 -9.15
N GLY A 138 -26.14 22.19 -10.19
CA GLY A 138 -25.50 22.57 -11.46
C GLY A 138 -24.91 21.37 -12.21
N ASP A 139 -23.94 21.65 -13.08
CA ASP A 139 -23.31 20.66 -13.93
C ASP A 139 -22.21 19.90 -13.17
N ILE A 140 -22.36 18.58 -13.12
CA ILE A 140 -21.42 17.68 -12.45
C ILE A 140 -20.51 17.07 -13.49
N LYS A 141 -19.23 17.42 -13.41
CA LYS A 141 -18.21 16.95 -14.35
C LYS A 141 -17.67 15.59 -13.94
N GLY A 142 -17.67 14.62 -14.87
CA GLY A 142 -16.92 13.39 -14.69
C GLY A 142 -17.52 12.19 -15.40
N HIS A 143 -16.96 11.01 -15.12
CA HIS A 143 -17.44 9.74 -15.65
C HIS A 143 -18.23 8.98 -14.59
N PRO A 144 -19.50 8.64 -14.83
CA PRO A 144 -20.32 7.93 -13.85
C PRO A 144 -19.93 6.47 -13.72
N TYR A 145 -19.93 5.97 -12.48
CA TYR A 145 -19.72 4.57 -12.17
C TYR A 145 -20.94 3.99 -11.48
N PHE A 146 -21.37 2.82 -11.98
CA PHE A 146 -22.46 2.04 -11.43
C PHE A 146 -21.97 0.63 -11.07
N ALA A 147 -22.69 -0.04 -10.17
CA ALA A 147 -22.57 -1.47 -9.95
C ALA A 147 -23.90 -2.15 -10.19
N ILE A 148 -23.87 -3.35 -10.76
CA ILE A 148 -25.06 -4.14 -11.08
C ILE A 148 -24.97 -5.55 -10.51
N ASP A 149 -26.07 -6.04 -9.94
CA ASP A 149 -26.21 -7.46 -9.59
C ASP A 149 -26.63 -8.24 -10.85
N ILE A 150 -25.77 -9.17 -11.27
CA ILE A 150 -25.99 -10.05 -12.43
C ILE A 150 -26.30 -11.48 -12.00
N THR A 151 -26.63 -11.69 -10.72
CA THR A 151 -26.98 -13.01 -10.19
C THR A 151 -28.37 -13.45 -10.70
N PRO A 152 -28.51 -14.64 -11.30
CA PRO A 152 -29.81 -15.15 -11.74
C PRO A 152 -30.84 -15.27 -10.60
N LYS A 153 -31.91 -14.46 -10.64
CA LYS A 153 -32.97 -14.44 -9.61
C LYS A 153 -34.33 -14.09 -10.20
N GLY A 154 -35.39 -14.74 -9.69
CA GLY A 154 -36.78 -14.42 -10.03
C GLY A 154 -37.04 -14.42 -11.53
N ASN A 155 -37.82 -13.44 -12.01
CA ASN A 155 -38.12 -13.26 -13.44
C ASN A 155 -36.93 -12.72 -14.27
N HIS A 156 -35.78 -12.40 -13.66
CA HIS A 156 -34.55 -11.96 -14.36
C HIS A 156 -33.52 -13.06 -14.54
N ALA A 157 -33.78 -14.28 -14.04
CA ALA A 157 -32.80 -15.36 -14.00
C ALA A 157 -32.28 -15.76 -15.40
N GLU A 158 -33.17 -15.90 -16.38
CA GLU A 158 -32.81 -16.29 -17.75
C GLU A 158 -31.94 -15.22 -18.42
N LYS A 159 -32.35 -13.95 -18.34
CA LYS A 159 -31.59 -12.82 -18.90
C LYS A 159 -30.20 -12.68 -18.28
N ALA A 160 -30.11 -12.82 -16.95
CA ALA A 160 -28.84 -12.76 -16.23
C ALA A 160 -27.88 -13.88 -16.65
N THR A 161 -28.41 -15.09 -16.85
CA THR A 161 -27.63 -16.25 -17.32
C THR A 161 -27.10 -16.01 -18.73
N GLN A 162 -27.97 -15.59 -19.66
CA GLN A 162 -27.58 -15.26 -21.04
C GLN A 162 -26.53 -14.15 -21.08
N PHE A 163 -26.72 -13.08 -20.29
CA PHE A 163 -25.76 -11.99 -20.18
C PHE A 163 -24.37 -12.47 -19.73
N LEU A 164 -24.31 -13.36 -18.74
CA LEU A 164 -23.05 -13.90 -18.23
C LEU A 164 -22.33 -14.71 -19.32
N GLU A 165 -23.05 -15.61 -20.02
CA GLU A 165 -22.49 -16.40 -21.11
C GLU A 165 -21.93 -15.52 -22.24
N GLU A 166 -22.60 -14.42 -22.57
CA GLU A 166 -22.10 -13.45 -23.55
C GLU A 166 -20.82 -12.75 -23.09
N GLN A 167 -20.74 -12.37 -21.81
CA GLN A 167 -19.52 -11.76 -21.27
C GLN A 167 -18.37 -12.76 -21.22
N GLU A 168 -18.63 -14.03 -20.93
CA GLU A 168 -17.63 -15.10 -20.98
C GLU A 168 -17.12 -15.33 -22.41
N LYS A 169 -17.99 -15.27 -23.43
CA LYS A 169 -17.59 -15.31 -24.85
C LYS A 169 -16.68 -14.15 -25.25
N LYS A 170 -16.80 -12.99 -24.57
CA LYS A 170 -15.89 -11.83 -24.73
C LYS A 170 -14.56 -12.00 -23.97
N GLY A 171 -14.34 -13.14 -23.30
CA GLY A 171 -13.12 -13.46 -22.56
C GLY A 171 -13.10 -12.94 -21.13
N LEU A 172 -14.23 -12.48 -20.59
CA LEU A 172 -14.34 -12.10 -19.17
C LEU A 172 -14.54 -13.35 -18.31
N SER A 173 -14.19 -13.25 -17.03
CA SER A 173 -14.38 -14.34 -16.07
C SER A 173 -14.76 -13.80 -14.70
N LEU A 174 -15.29 -14.67 -13.83
CA LEU A 174 -15.57 -14.30 -12.44
C LEU A 174 -14.34 -14.49 -11.56
N ASP A 175 -14.01 -13.48 -10.74
CA ASP A 175 -13.04 -13.65 -9.66
C ASP A 175 -13.69 -14.42 -8.50
N LYS A 176 -13.35 -15.71 -8.39
CA LYS A 176 -13.90 -16.61 -7.37
C LYS A 176 -13.22 -16.48 -6.00
N ASN A 177 -12.14 -15.70 -5.87
CA ASN A 177 -11.46 -15.47 -4.59
C ASN A 177 -11.08 -13.99 -4.40
N PRO A 178 -12.06 -13.08 -4.36
CA PRO A 178 -11.79 -11.65 -4.21
C PRO A 178 -11.16 -11.32 -2.83
N ARG A 179 -11.29 -12.22 -1.85
CA ARG A 179 -10.63 -12.12 -0.53
C ARG A 179 -9.11 -12.23 -0.61
N ALA A 180 -8.55 -12.70 -1.72
CA ALA A 180 -7.11 -12.75 -1.94
C ALA A 180 -6.47 -11.36 -2.16
N MET A 181 -7.26 -10.28 -2.27
CA MET A 181 -6.76 -8.89 -2.35
C MET A 181 -5.77 -8.66 -3.51
N ASN A 182 -6.07 -9.26 -4.67
CA ASN A 182 -5.21 -9.21 -5.85
C ASN A 182 -5.45 -8.00 -6.77
N GLN A 183 -6.61 -7.34 -6.64
CA GLN A 183 -7.01 -6.21 -7.48
C GLN A 183 -6.15 -4.96 -7.26
N SER A 184 -6.07 -4.05 -8.24
CA SER A 184 -5.44 -2.74 -7.98
C SER A 184 -6.13 -2.00 -6.83
N PRO A 185 -5.46 -1.10 -6.10
CA PRO A 185 -6.08 -0.40 -4.99
C PRO A 185 -7.30 0.43 -5.38
N GLU A 186 -7.29 1.11 -6.54
CA GLU A 186 -8.47 1.85 -7.00
C GLU A 186 -9.64 0.92 -7.32
N ALA A 187 -9.35 -0.19 -7.99
CA ALA A 187 -10.34 -1.22 -8.31
C ALA A 187 -10.95 -1.83 -7.05
N ALA A 188 -10.12 -2.16 -6.07
CA ALA A 188 -10.52 -2.72 -4.80
C ALA A 188 -11.43 -1.76 -4.02
N ALA A 189 -11.11 -0.47 -3.96
CA ALA A 189 -11.95 0.51 -3.26
C ALA A 189 -13.34 0.63 -3.89
N LEU A 190 -13.42 0.64 -5.23
CA LEU A 190 -14.67 0.65 -5.97
C LEU A 190 -15.46 -0.64 -5.73
N TYR A 191 -14.80 -1.79 -5.85
CA TYR A 191 -15.40 -3.10 -5.60
C TYR A 191 -15.93 -3.23 -4.18
N ALA A 192 -15.20 -2.75 -3.16
CA ALA A 192 -15.64 -2.81 -1.78
C ALA A 192 -16.95 -2.05 -1.55
N GLN A 193 -17.07 -0.84 -2.11
CA GLN A 193 -18.32 -0.08 -2.06
C GLN A 193 -19.45 -0.80 -2.80
N ALA A 194 -19.20 -1.24 -4.04
CA ALA A 194 -20.20 -1.96 -4.85
C ALA A 194 -20.70 -3.23 -4.14
N ARG A 195 -19.77 -4.05 -3.66
CA ARG A 195 -20.05 -5.32 -3.00
C ARG A 195 -20.88 -5.12 -1.74
N SER A 196 -20.49 -4.21 -0.85
CA SER A 196 -21.22 -3.97 0.41
C SER A 196 -22.65 -3.49 0.17
N ILE A 197 -22.88 -2.65 -0.85
CA ILE A 197 -24.21 -2.11 -1.15
C ILE A 197 -25.09 -3.15 -1.85
N ILE A 198 -24.54 -3.92 -2.79
CA ILE A 198 -25.28 -5.03 -3.43
C ILE A 198 -25.61 -6.12 -2.41
N ASP A 199 -24.67 -6.46 -1.52
CA ASP A 199 -24.88 -7.42 -0.43
C ASP A 199 -25.99 -6.98 0.51
N TRP A 200 -25.98 -5.71 0.96
CA TRP A 200 -27.05 -5.16 1.81
C TRP A 200 -28.41 -5.22 1.12
N ASN A 201 -28.50 -4.78 -0.14
CA ASN A 201 -29.75 -4.86 -0.89
C ASN A 201 -30.21 -6.33 -1.01
N THR A 202 -29.31 -7.26 -1.31
CA THR A 202 -29.67 -8.68 -1.45
C THR A 202 -30.18 -9.30 -0.16
N ARG A 203 -29.59 -8.94 0.99
CA ARG A 203 -29.95 -9.50 2.31
C ARG A 203 -31.07 -8.77 3.04
N SER A 204 -31.49 -7.61 2.55
CA SER A 204 -32.56 -6.80 3.17
C SER A 204 -33.76 -6.54 2.25
N PRO A 205 -34.38 -7.55 1.61
CA PRO A 205 -35.57 -7.38 0.76
C PRO A 205 -36.87 -7.13 1.54
N PHE A 206 -36.87 -7.37 2.85
CA PHE A 206 -38.02 -7.15 3.72
C PHE A 206 -37.70 -6.05 4.75
N CYS A 207 -38.72 -5.27 5.12
CA CYS A 207 -38.64 -4.24 6.13
C CYS A 207 -38.50 -4.87 7.53
N ALA A 208 -37.40 -4.61 8.22
CA ALA A 208 -37.20 -5.13 9.58
C ALA A 208 -38.20 -4.55 10.62
N GLY A 209 -38.90 -3.45 10.29
CA GLY A 209 -39.91 -2.86 11.18
C GLY A 209 -41.31 -3.50 11.09
N CYS A 210 -41.65 -4.19 10.00
CA CYS A 210 -42.98 -4.81 9.84
C CYS A 210 -43.00 -6.16 9.11
N GLY A 211 -41.86 -6.65 8.62
CA GLY A 211 -41.73 -7.92 7.89
C GLY A 211 -42.15 -7.89 6.41
N LEU A 212 -42.74 -6.80 5.91
CA LEU A 212 -43.25 -6.71 4.53
C LEU A 212 -42.15 -6.38 3.51
N PRO A 213 -42.30 -6.74 2.21
CA PRO A 213 -41.34 -6.39 1.16
C PRO A 213 -41.07 -4.89 1.09
N ASN A 214 -39.80 -4.51 0.96
CA ASN A 214 -39.35 -3.14 0.84
C ASN A 214 -38.82 -2.84 -0.58
N LEU A 215 -38.66 -1.56 -0.89
CA LEU A 215 -38.22 -1.06 -2.18
C LEU A 215 -36.85 -0.41 -2.03
N SER A 216 -35.92 -0.72 -2.95
CA SER A 216 -34.65 0.00 -3.05
C SER A 216 -34.85 1.30 -3.82
N VAL A 217 -34.42 2.41 -3.23
CA VAL A 217 -34.46 3.76 -3.80
C VAL A 217 -33.09 4.43 -3.57
N HIS A 218 -32.96 5.69 -4.00
CA HIS A 218 -31.72 6.46 -3.88
C HIS A 218 -30.52 5.75 -4.51
N ALA A 219 -30.73 5.22 -5.71
CA ALA A 219 -29.75 4.44 -6.46
C ALA A 219 -29.05 3.34 -5.63
N GLY A 220 -29.84 2.61 -4.83
CA GLY A 220 -29.37 1.49 -4.03
C GLY A 220 -28.94 1.82 -2.60
N TYR A 221 -29.03 3.08 -2.16
CA TYR A 221 -28.55 3.53 -0.84
C TYR A 221 -29.65 3.76 0.20
N LYS A 222 -30.91 3.50 -0.14
CA LYS A 222 -32.03 3.58 0.80
C LYS A 222 -33.04 2.47 0.51
N ARG A 223 -33.57 1.85 1.56
CA ARG A 223 -34.71 0.94 1.50
C ARG A 223 -35.90 1.65 2.11
N VAL A 224 -37.04 1.66 1.42
CA VAL A 224 -38.30 2.24 1.93
C VAL A 224 -39.37 1.16 2.02
N CYS A 225 -40.24 1.25 3.02
CA CYS A 225 -41.38 0.35 3.18
C CYS A 225 -42.64 1.01 2.57
N PRO A 226 -43.10 0.61 1.38
CA PRO A 226 -44.22 1.27 0.73
C PRO A 226 -45.52 1.06 1.52
N PRO A 227 -46.42 2.06 1.58
CA PRO A 227 -47.70 1.99 2.29
C PRO A 227 -48.75 1.15 1.55
N ALA A 228 -48.55 0.90 0.26
CA ALA A 228 -49.40 0.05 -0.54
C ALA A 228 -48.56 -0.85 -1.46
N ASP A 229 -49.16 -1.90 -2.00
CA ASP A 229 -48.49 -2.83 -2.93
C ASP A 229 -49.49 -3.46 -3.89
N LYS A 230 -49.13 -3.48 -5.18
CA LYS A 230 -49.95 -4.06 -6.23
C LYS A 230 -49.99 -5.59 -6.22
N LYS A 231 -48.93 -6.27 -5.74
CA LYS A 231 -48.83 -7.75 -5.73
C LYS A 231 -49.20 -8.42 -7.07
N GLY A 232 -48.84 -7.80 -8.19
CA GLY A 232 -49.18 -8.26 -9.55
C GLY A 232 -50.56 -7.85 -10.07
N GLY A 233 -51.38 -7.18 -9.27
CA GLY A 233 -52.69 -6.64 -9.66
C GLY A 233 -52.66 -5.24 -10.28
N ALA A 234 -53.81 -4.79 -10.79
CA ALA A 234 -53.97 -3.45 -11.36
C ALA A 234 -54.06 -2.34 -10.30
N SER A 235 -54.53 -2.66 -9.09
CA SER A 235 -54.74 -1.73 -7.98
C SER A 235 -53.80 -2.03 -6.80
N SER A 236 -53.37 -1.00 -6.08
CA SER A 236 -52.53 -1.16 -4.90
C SER A 236 -53.36 -1.50 -3.65
N GLU A 237 -52.97 -2.53 -2.91
CA GLU A 237 -53.55 -2.88 -1.61
C GLU A 237 -52.84 -2.12 -0.49
N LEU A 238 -53.60 -1.48 0.41
CA LEU A 238 -53.04 -0.80 1.57
C LEU A 238 -52.41 -1.80 2.55
N ARG A 239 -51.27 -1.44 3.11
CA ARG A 239 -50.54 -2.19 4.12
C ARG A 239 -50.75 -1.56 5.48
N GLY A 240 -50.67 -2.38 6.53
CA GLY A 240 -50.67 -1.91 7.91
C GLY A 240 -49.59 -0.87 8.18
N ASP A 241 -49.75 -0.15 9.29
CA ASP A 241 -48.79 0.87 9.69
C ASP A 241 -47.38 0.28 9.93
N CYS A 242 -46.35 1.08 9.71
CA CYS A 242 -44.97 0.65 9.85
C CYS A 242 -44.12 1.74 10.51
N PRO A 243 -43.34 1.40 11.56
CA PRO A 243 -42.54 2.39 12.29
C PRO A 243 -41.52 3.12 11.41
N THR A 244 -41.10 2.53 10.27
CA THR A 244 -40.13 3.16 9.36
C THR A 244 -40.73 4.26 8.49
N ARG A 245 -42.05 4.46 8.49
CA ARG A 245 -42.73 5.48 7.67
C ARG A 245 -42.87 6.83 8.37
N HIS A 246 -42.66 6.85 9.69
CA HIS A 246 -42.91 8.03 10.52
C HIS A 246 -41.64 8.86 10.81
N GLY A 247 -40.52 8.52 10.19
CA GLY A 247 -39.27 9.24 10.38
C GLY A 247 -38.05 8.51 9.82
N VAL A 248 -36.87 9.00 10.20
CA VAL A 248 -35.59 8.40 9.80
C VAL A 248 -35.33 7.16 10.64
N SER A 249 -35.24 6.01 9.97
CA SER A 249 -34.92 4.74 10.61
C SER A 249 -33.64 4.16 10.04
N ASN A 250 -32.71 3.74 10.91
CA ASN A 250 -31.41 3.19 10.50
C ASN A 250 -31.53 1.93 9.62
N ILE A 251 -32.58 1.13 9.79
CA ILE A 251 -32.85 -0.06 8.97
C ILE A 251 -33.15 0.26 7.50
N CYS A 252 -33.46 1.52 7.19
CA CYS A 252 -33.65 2.01 5.83
C CYS A 252 -32.31 2.31 5.13
N PHE A 253 -31.17 2.25 5.81
CA PHE A 253 -29.86 2.63 5.27
C PHE A 253 -28.84 1.48 5.32
N PRO A 254 -27.80 1.51 4.46
CA PRO A 254 -26.77 0.48 4.44
C PRO A 254 -26.07 0.32 5.78
N ARG A 255 -25.90 -0.94 6.19
CA ARG A 255 -25.19 -1.31 7.42
C ARG A 255 -23.68 -1.28 7.23
N THR A 256 -22.96 -0.74 8.21
CA THR A 256 -21.50 -0.88 8.34
C THR A 256 -21.21 -1.34 9.77
N ASP A 257 -20.61 -2.52 9.91
CA ASP A 257 -20.32 -3.11 11.21
C ASP A 257 -18.93 -2.68 11.68
N PRO A 258 -18.81 -1.86 12.74
CA PRO A 258 -17.50 -1.52 13.30
C PRO A 258 -16.86 -2.77 13.91
N THR A 259 -15.60 -3.01 13.55
CA THR A 259 -14.84 -4.19 14.00
C THR A 259 -13.45 -3.71 14.42
N MET A 260 -13.06 -3.89 15.68
CA MET A 260 -11.70 -3.59 16.11
C MET A 260 -10.72 -4.63 15.53
N ILE A 261 -9.48 -4.23 15.32
CA ILE A 261 -8.37 -5.17 15.09
C ILE A 261 -7.09 -4.61 15.70
N ALA A 262 -6.45 -5.36 16.61
CA ALA A 262 -5.42 -4.81 17.48
C ALA A 262 -4.08 -5.56 17.38
N ALA A 263 -3.02 -4.82 17.08
CA ALA A 263 -1.66 -5.28 17.36
C ALA A 263 -1.31 -5.00 18.83
N VAL A 264 -1.27 -6.06 19.63
CA VAL A 264 -0.96 -5.97 21.07
C VAL A 264 0.53 -6.19 21.28
N VAL A 265 1.17 -5.21 21.93
CA VAL A 265 2.61 -5.23 22.20
C VAL A 265 2.84 -5.54 23.68
N SER A 266 3.88 -6.32 23.98
CA SER A 266 4.26 -6.67 25.35
C SER A 266 4.57 -5.43 26.18
N ALA A 267 4.51 -5.57 27.51
CA ALA A 267 4.74 -4.46 28.43
C ALA A 267 6.12 -3.81 28.22
N ASP A 268 7.14 -4.62 27.92
CA ASP A 268 8.52 -4.19 27.62
C ASP A 268 8.75 -3.71 26.17
N GLY A 269 7.76 -3.82 25.29
CA GLY A 269 7.87 -3.42 23.89
C GLY A 269 8.64 -4.37 22.96
N THR A 270 9.03 -5.56 23.43
CA THR A 270 9.92 -6.48 22.67
C THR A 270 9.21 -7.60 21.90
N LYS A 271 7.90 -7.79 22.14
CA LYS A 271 7.09 -8.85 21.52
C LYS A 271 5.73 -8.32 21.07
N ILE A 272 5.12 -9.05 20.15
CA ILE A 272 3.75 -8.85 19.66
C ILE A 272 2.94 -10.12 19.90
N LEU A 273 1.71 -9.96 20.40
CA LEU A 273 0.77 -11.05 20.57
C LEU A 273 0.07 -11.31 19.24
N LEU A 274 0.08 -12.55 18.78
CA LEU A 274 -0.69 -12.99 17.62
C LEU A 274 -1.50 -14.25 17.95
N GLY A 275 -2.67 -14.35 17.33
CA GLY A 275 -3.60 -15.47 17.47
C GLY A 275 -3.81 -16.23 16.17
N ARG A 276 -4.28 -17.47 16.26
CA ARG A 276 -4.78 -18.25 15.11
C ARG A 276 -6.02 -19.05 15.48
N GLN A 277 -6.89 -19.24 14.49
CA GLN A 277 -8.03 -20.16 14.57
C GLN A 277 -7.66 -21.55 14.03
N LYS A 278 -8.34 -22.58 14.52
CA LYS A 278 -8.09 -23.99 14.14
C LYS A 278 -8.20 -24.25 12.63
N ARG A 279 -9.10 -23.52 11.95
CA ARG A 279 -9.33 -23.66 10.49
C ARG A 279 -8.24 -23.03 9.62
N TRP A 280 -7.31 -22.25 10.19
CA TRP A 280 -6.28 -21.57 9.42
C TRP A 280 -5.10 -22.50 9.09
N PRO A 281 -4.38 -22.28 7.97
CA PRO A 281 -3.18 -23.04 7.65
C PRO A 281 -2.19 -23.03 8.81
N PRO A 282 -1.47 -24.13 9.11
CA PRO A 282 -0.47 -24.17 10.16
C PRO A 282 0.50 -22.99 10.09
N HIS A 283 0.94 -22.52 11.26
CA HIS A 283 1.88 -21.40 11.43
C HIS A 283 1.42 -20.04 10.89
N TRP A 284 0.17 -19.92 10.40
CA TRP A 284 -0.43 -18.65 9.99
C TRP A 284 -1.14 -17.98 11.17
N TYR A 285 -0.67 -16.80 11.56
CA TYR A 285 -1.17 -16.02 12.70
C TYR A 285 -1.54 -14.60 12.26
N SER A 286 -2.45 -13.97 13.00
CA SER A 286 -2.89 -12.60 12.79
C SER A 286 -3.01 -11.86 14.12
N THR A 287 -3.19 -10.54 14.04
CA THR A 287 -3.69 -9.72 15.16
C THR A 287 -5.10 -10.15 15.55
N LEU A 288 -5.50 -9.86 16.79
CA LEU A 288 -6.83 -10.18 17.34
C LEU A 288 -7.86 -9.16 16.85
N ALA A 289 -9.10 -9.59 16.61
CA ALA A 289 -10.13 -8.75 16.00
C ALA A 289 -11.53 -9.16 16.43
N GLY A 290 -12.37 -8.18 16.74
CA GLY A 290 -13.71 -8.38 17.29
C GLY A 290 -14.71 -7.34 16.85
N PHE A 291 -16.00 -7.69 16.88
CA PHE A 291 -17.06 -6.71 16.67
C PHE A 291 -17.17 -5.76 17.85
N LEU A 292 -17.55 -4.51 17.56
CA LEU A 292 -17.94 -3.60 18.63
C LEU A 292 -19.35 -3.95 19.13
N GLU A 293 -19.55 -3.92 20.45
CA GLU A 293 -20.84 -4.01 21.12
C GLU A 293 -21.55 -2.66 21.25
N PRO A 294 -22.89 -2.62 21.34
CA PRO A 294 -23.61 -1.39 21.59
C PRO A 294 -23.19 -0.72 22.91
N GLY A 295 -22.77 0.54 22.82
CA GLY A 295 -22.42 1.35 24.00
C GLY A 295 -20.94 1.34 24.37
N GLU A 296 -20.09 0.60 23.65
CA GLU A 296 -18.64 0.62 23.88
C GLU A 296 -17.89 1.55 22.92
N SER A 297 -16.82 2.15 23.42
CA SER A 297 -15.79 2.80 22.60
C SER A 297 -14.90 1.77 21.91
N ILE A 298 -14.16 2.19 20.87
CA ILE A 298 -13.18 1.34 20.18
C ILE A 298 -12.13 0.84 21.18
N GLU A 299 -11.70 1.69 22.11
CA GLU A 299 -10.71 1.35 23.11
C GLU A 299 -11.23 0.34 24.14
N GLU A 300 -12.51 0.42 24.52
CA GLU A 300 -13.16 -0.58 25.39
C GLU A 300 -13.29 -1.92 24.68
N SER A 301 -13.77 -1.91 23.44
CA SER A 301 -13.81 -3.09 22.56
C SER A 301 -12.44 -3.76 22.45
N VAL A 302 -11.38 -2.96 22.29
CA VAL A 302 -10.01 -3.47 22.24
C VAL A 302 -9.60 -4.19 23.52
N ARG A 303 -9.99 -3.67 24.68
CA ARG A 303 -9.68 -4.29 25.97
C ARG A 303 -10.49 -5.56 26.19
N ARG A 304 -11.78 -5.54 25.86
CA ARG A 304 -12.70 -6.66 25.99
C ARG A 304 -12.24 -7.84 25.13
N GLU A 305 -12.13 -7.65 23.81
CA GLU A 305 -11.83 -8.75 22.90
C GLU A 305 -10.47 -9.40 23.17
N VAL A 306 -9.43 -8.58 23.43
CA VAL A 306 -8.10 -9.12 23.71
C VAL A 306 -8.11 -9.96 24.98
N TRP A 307 -8.87 -9.55 26.00
CA TRP A 307 -9.01 -10.31 27.23
C TRP A 307 -9.86 -11.57 27.05
N GLU A 308 -10.95 -11.52 26.30
CA GLU A 308 -11.82 -12.67 26.00
C GLU A 308 -11.07 -13.75 25.21
N GLU A 309 -10.43 -13.38 24.11
CA GLU A 309 -9.78 -14.36 23.22
C GLU A 309 -8.46 -14.91 23.77
N SER A 310 -7.69 -14.09 24.49
CA SER A 310 -6.30 -14.40 24.84
C SER A 310 -5.97 -14.33 26.32
N GLY A 311 -6.85 -13.76 27.16
CA GLY A 311 -6.60 -13.53 28.58
C GLY A 311 -5.64 -12.39 28.91
N VAL A 312 -4.96 -11.82 27.91
CA VAL A 312 -4.05 -10.69 28.08
C VAL A 312 -4.84 -9.43 28.40
N ARG A 313 -4.38 -8.66 29.40
CA ARG A 313 -4.99 -7.37 29.75
C ARG A 313 -4.18 -6.25 29.15
N VAL A 314 -4.85 -5.31 28.49
CA VAL A 314 -4.21 -4.17 27.83
C VAL A 314 -4.61 -2.84 28.46
N GLY A 315 -3.64 -1.92 28.56
CA GLY A 315 -3.82 -0.59 29.12
C GLY A 315 -4.12 0.45 28.03
N ARG A 316 -3.07 1.12 27.53
CA ARG A 316 -3.20 2.17 26.52
C ARG A 316 -3.53 1.56 25.15
N VAL A 317 -4.51 2.16 24.47
CA VAL A 317 -4.92 1.84 23.11
C VAL A 317 -4.75 3.08 22.24
N VAL A 318 -4.19 2.92 21.04
CA VAL A 318 -3.99 4.00 20.07
C VAL A 318 -4.57 3.57 18.72
N ILE A 319 -5.56 4.29 18.23
CA ILE A 319 -6.13 4.07 16.88
C ILE A 319 -5.05 4.45 15.85
N HIS A 320 -4.84 3.56 14.88
CA HIS A 320 -3.83 3.71 13.84
C HIS A 320 -4.44 4.13 12.49
N SER A 321 -5.42 3.37 12.01
CA SER A 321 -6.03 3.55 10.69
C SER A 321 -7.26 2.66 10.55
N SER A 322 -8.12 2.89 9.56
CA SER A 322 -9.25 2.01 9.25
C SER A 322 -9.16 1.37 7.86
N GLN A 323 -9.80 0.23 7.68
CA GLN A 323 -9.89 -0.50 6.42
C GLN A 323 -11.33 -1.01 6.23
N PRO A 324 -12.02 -0.61 5.14
CA PRO A 324 -13.24 -1.28 4.74
C PRO A 324 -12.98 -2.77 4.50
N TRP A 325 -13.86 -3.63 5.00
CA TRP A 325 -13.79 -5.07 4.79
C TRP A 325 -15.14 -5.57 4.29
N PRO A 326 -15.31 -5.70 2.97
CA PRO A 326 -16.62 -5.92 2.37
C PRO A 326 -17.00 -7.41 2.43
N TYR A 327 -16.89 -8.07 3.58
CA TYR A 327 -17.24 -9.49 3.74
C TYR A 327 -17.94 -9.79 5.08
N PRO A 328 -19.21 -9.36 5.29
CA PRO A 328 -20.07 -8.70 4.30
C PRO A 328 -19.89 -7.18 4.20
N SER A 329 -19.89 -6.45 5.32
CA SER A 329 -19.84 -4.98 5.36
C SER A 329 -19.22 -4.43 6.65
N SER A 330 -18.01 -4.88 7.01
CA SER A 330 -17.31 -4.41 8.20
C SER A 330 -16.45 -3.18 7.91
N LEU A 331 -16.25 -2.33 8.92
CA LEU A 331 -15.19 -1.34 8.97
C LEU A 331 -14.16 -1.80 10.01
N MET A 332 -13.02 -2.31 9.55
CA MET A 332 -11.93 -2.71 10.41
C MET A 332 -11.23 -1.46 10.94
N ILE A 333 -11.23 -1.28 12.25
CA ILE A 333 -10.61 -0.16 12.94
C ILE A 333 -9.35 -0.69 13.61
N GLY A 334 -8.20 -0.40 12.98
CA GLY A 334 -6.91 -0.85 13.42
C GLY A 334 -6.40 -0.06 14.62
N ALA A 335 -6.00 -0.76 15.67
CA ALA A 335 -5.43 -0.19 16.87
C ALA A 335 -4.10 -0.86 17.24
N ILE A 336 -3.29 -0.14 18.01
CA ILE A 336 -2.11 -0.67 18.68
C ILE A 336 -2.34 -0.54 20.18
N ALA A 337 -2.20 -1.64 20.90
CA ALA A 337 -2.45 -1.71 22.33
C ALA A 337 -1.21 -2.19 23.08
N GLN A 338 -1.02 -1.74 24.32
CA GLN A 338 0.08 -2.17 25.19
C GLN A 338 -0.45 -3.07 26.31
N ALA A 339 0.12 -4.26 26.45
CA ALA A 339 -0.19 -5.16 27.55
C ALA A 339 0.24 -4.57 28.90
N LEU A 340 -0.53 -4.86 29.94
CA LEU A 340 -0.16 -4.57 31.32
C LEU A 340 0.96 -5.53 31.75
N PRO A 341 1.93 -5.08 32.56
CA PRO A 341 3.04 -5.93 33.01
C PRO A 341 2.57 -7.05 33.96
N GLY A 342 3.44 -8.03 34.20
CA GLY A 342 3.21 -9.09 35.18
C GLY A 342 2.18 -10.10 34.72
N ASP A 343 1.16 -10.33 35.55
CA ASP A 343 0.04 -11.24 35.25
C ASP A 343 -0.83 -10.75 34.07
N GLY A 344 -0.74 -9.47 33.71
CA GLY A 344 -1.39 -8.90 32.52
C GLY A 344 -0.94 -9.51 31.19
N GLU A 345 0.26 -10.10 31.10
CA GLU A 345 0.79 -10.72 29.88
C GLU A 345 0.50 -12.22 29.78
N LYS A 346 -0.13 -12.80 30.81
CA LYS A 346 -0.43 -14.23 30.87
C LYS A 346 -1.50 -14.57 29.85
N ILE A 347 -1.16 -15.47 28.94
CA ILE A 347 -2.11 -16.00 27.95
C ILE A 347 -3.00 -17.06 28.61
N SER A 348 -4.31 -16.91 28.44
CA SER A 348 -5.37 -17.84 28.85
C SER A 348 -6.51 -17.72 27.83
N LEU A 349 -6.74 -18.76 27.03
CA LEU A 349 -7.78 -18.76 25.99
C LEU A 349 -9.16 -18.94 26.66
N ASN A 350 -9.88 -17.84 26.93
CA ASN A 350 -11.04 -17.88 27.82
C ASN A 350 -12.33 -18.30 27.09
N ASP A 351 -12.51 -17.91 25.82
CA ASP A 351 -13.71 -18.17 25.01
C ASP A 351 -13.61 -19.38 24.06
N LYS A 352 -12.40 -19.92 23.86
CA LYS A 352 -12.06 -21.02 22.93
C LYS A 352 -12.21 -20.69 21.44
N GLU A 353 -12.27 -19.42 21.05
CA GLU A 353 -12.29 -19.01 19.64
C GLU A 353 -10.94 -19.24 18.94
N LEU A 354 -9.85 -18.93 19.66
CA LEU A 354 -8.49 -19.17 19.19
C LEU A 354 -8.06 -20.61 19.50
N GLU A 355 -7.35 -21.20 18.55
CA GLU A 355 -6.62 -22.45 18.78
C GLU A 355 -5.34 -22.19 19.59
N VAL A 356 -4.63 -21.11 19.24
CA VAL A 356 -3.38 -20.69 19.89
C VAL A 356 -3.28 -19.18 19.86
N ALA A 357 -2.92 -18.58 20.99
CA ALA A 357 -2.35 -17.24 21.09
C ALA A 357 -0.90 -17.35 21.57
N LYS A 358 0.01 -16.56 20.99
CA LYS A 358 1.44 -16.62 21.30
C LYS A 358 2.11 -15.25 21.17
N TRP A 359 3.05 -14.99 22.08
CA TRP A 359 3.99 -13.88 21.96
C TRP A 359 5.11 -14.22 20.96
N PHE A 360 5.29 -13.36 19.96
CA PHE A 360 6.40 -13.43 18.99
C PHE A 360 7.31 -12.24 19.20
N SER A 361 8.62 -12.45 19.15
CA SER A 361 9.58 -11.33 19.19
C SER A 361 9.38 -10.41 17.98
N ILE A 362 9.72 -9.12 18.15
CA ILE A 362 9.68 -8.17 17.03
C ILE A 362 10.59 -8.62 15.87
N ASP A 363 11.68 -9.35 16.15
CA ASP A 363 12.55 -9.91 15.10
C ASP A 363 11.91 -11.06 14.32
N GLU A 364 11.20 -11.97 14.99
CA GLU A 364 10.41 -13.02 14.31
C GLU A 364 9.35 -12.39 13.40
N ALA A 365 8.59 -11.42 13.92
CA ALA A 365 7.59 -10.70 13.13
C ALA A 365 8.23 -9.97 11.93
N ARG A 366 9.40 -9.34 12.13
CA ARG A 366 10.16 -8.67 11.06
C ARG A 366 10.65 -9.63 9.98
N GLN A 367 11.03 -10.85 10.34
CA GLN A 367 11.42 -11.88 9.38
C GLN A 367 10.20 -12.40 8.60
N ALA A 368 9.09 -12.64 9.30
CA ALA A 368 7.83 -13.08 8.70
C ALA A 368 7.26 -12.03 7.71
N LEU A 369 7.33 -10.73 8.03
CA LEU A 369 6.92 -9.67 7.11
C LEU A 369 7.71 -9.67 5.79
N LYS A 370 8.97 -10.15 5.80
CA LYS A 370 9.81 -10.20 4.60
C LYS A 370 9.56 -11.43 3.75
N ASN A 371 9.40 -12.60 4.38
CA ASN A 371 9.47 -13.90 3.70
C ASN A 371 8.29 -14.84 4.01
N GLY A 372 7.34 -14.45 4.85
CA GLY A 372 6.28 -15.32 5.37
C GLY A 372 4.87 -14.75 5.18
N THR A 373 4.66 -13.82 4.25
CA THR A 373 3.32 -13.25 3.99
C THR A 373 2.59 -14.00 2.89
N SER A 374 1.30 -14.30 3.10
CA SER A 374 0.45 -14.99 2.11
C SER A 374 -1.03 -14.74 2.42
N SER A 375 -1.89 -14.75 1.40
CA SER A 375 -3.34 -14.73 1.59
C SER A 375 -3.81 -15.98 2.34
N LEU A 376 -4.94 -15.86 3.03
CA LEU A 376 -5.51 -16.98 3.76
C LEU A 376 -5.90 -18.10 2.77
N GLY A 377 -5.37 -19.30 2.99
CA GLY A 377 -5.61 -20.47 2.12
C GLY A 377 -4.63 -20.62 0.95
N GLU A 378 -3.76 -19.64 0.69
CA GLU A 378 -2.68 -19.79 -0.28
C GLU A 378 -1.49 -20.57 0.30
N PRO A 379 -0.70 -21.25 -0.54
CA PRO A 379 0.52 -21.91 -0.10
C PRO A 379 1.51 -20.90 0.47
N ALA A 380 2.48 -21.39 1.25
CA ALA A 380 3.54 -20.55 1.74
C ALA A 380 4.34 -19.92 0.56
N PRO A 381 4.83 -18.68 0.69
CA PRO A 381 5.57 -18.03 -0.37
C PRO A 381 6.92 -18.71 -0.63
N GLU A 382 7.48 -18.49 -1.82
CA GLU A 382 8.78 -19.04 -2.21
C GLU A 382 9.88 -18.54 -1.25
N GLY A 383 10.67 -19.47 -0.70
CA GLY A 383 11.72 -19.18 0.28
C GLY A 383 11.27 -19.14 1.74
N TYR A 384 9.99 -19.43 2.03
CA TYR A 384 9.52 -19.73 3.37
C TYR A 384 10.14 -21.03 3.89
N LYS A 385 10.51 -21.05 5.17
CA LYS A 385 10.99 -22.24 5.87
C LYS A 385 9.86 -22.78 6.74
N GLU A 386 9.55 -24.06 6.58
CA GLU A 386 8.47 -24.72 7.31
C GLU A 386 8.63 -24.56 8.83
N GLY A 387 7.54 -24.20 9.51
CA GLY A 387 7.49 -23.91 10.94
C GLY A 387 7.71 -22.45 11.32
N ASP A 388 8.23 -21.61 10.41
CA ASP A 388 8.40 -20.18 10.67
C ASP A 388 7.04 -19.45 10.74
N LEU A 389 7.00 -18.28 11.37
CA LEU A 389 5.78 -17.47 11.45
C LEU A 389 5.30 -17.04 10.05
N ARG A 390 4.03 -17.33 9.73
CA ARG A 390 3.33 -16.79 8.55
C ARG A 390 2.34 -15.71 8.97
N LEU A 391 2.26 -14.67 8.14
CA LEU A 391 1.45 -13.49 8.38
C LEU A 391 0.48 -13.20 7.22
N PRO A 392 -0.55 -12.37 7.45
CA PRO A 392 -1.44 -11.90 6.39
C PRO A 392 -0.69 -11.14 5.29
N PRO A 393 -1.26 -11.02 4.09
CA PRO A 393 -0.62 -10.35 2.97
C PRO A 393 -0.49 -8.83 3.25
N PRO A 394 0.42 -8.11 2.56
CA PRO A 394 0.70 -6.70 2.84
C PRO A 394 -0.51 -5.75 2.77
N GLN A 395 -1.55 -6.13 2.03
CA GLN A 395 -2.80 -5.38 1.86
C GLN A 395 -3.72 -5.44 3.09
N ALA A 396 -3.59 -6.48 3.92
CA ALA A 396 -4.42 -6.68 5.10
C ALA A 396 -4.03 -5.70 6.22
N ILE A 397 -5.01 -5.08 6.88
CA ILE A 397 -4.78 -4.16 8.01
C ILE A 397 -3.99 -4.82 9.14
N ALA A 398 -4.17 -6.11 9.40
CA ALA A 398 -3.35 -6.87 10.35
C ALA A 398 -1.85 -6.78 10.03
N ASN A 399 -1.46 -6.98 8.76
CA ASN A 399 -0.08 -6.82 8.31
C ASN A 399 0.40 -5.37 8.46
N ARG A 400 -0.48 -4.40 8.16
CA ARG A 400 -0.16 -2.96 8.32
C ARG A 400 0.13 -2.59 9.77
N LEU A 401 -0.65 -3.11 10.72
CA LEU A 401 -0.43 -2.89 12.15
C LEU A 401 0.86 -3.56 12.64
N ILE A 402 1.11 -4.80 12.23
CA ILE A 402 2.37 -5.51 12.57
C ILE A 402 3.57 -4.75 12.00
N THR A 403 3.47 -4.27 10.74
CA THR A 403 4.51 -3.44 10.11
C THR A 403 4.75 -2.16 10.89
N ALA A 404 3.69 -1.45 11.30
CA ALA A 404 3.81 -0.23 12.09
C ALA A 404 4.57 -0.50 13.40
N VAL A 405 4.20 -1.54 14.14
CA VAL A 405 4.90 -1.93 15.38
C VAL A 405 6.37 -2.26 15.11
N VAL A 406 6.66 -3.09 14.10
CA VAL A 406 8.03 -3.54 13.75
C VAL A 406 8.93 -2.39 13.28
N GLU A 407 8.37 -1.38 12.60
CA GLU A 407 9.06 -0.19 12.13
C GLU A 407 9.17 0.93 13.18
N GLY A 408 8.72 0.66 14.41
CA GLY A 408 8.96 1.53 15.56
C GLY A 408 7.85 2.55 15.81
N TYR A 409 6.59 2.24 15.47
CA TYR A 409 5.45 3.09 15.84
C TYR A 409 5.38 3.36 17.36
N LEU A 410 5.90 2.44 18.18
CA LEU A 410 5.98 2.57 19.64
C LEU A 410 7.36 2.99 20.17
N THR A 411 8.35 3.31 19.32
CA THR A 411 9.65 3.73 19.86
C THR A 411 9.49 5.07 20.57
N VAL A 412 9.76 5.08 21.88
CA VAL A 412 9.77 6.27 22.76
C VAL A 412 10.79 7.32 22.27
N ALA A 413 11.76 6.91 21.46
CA ALA A 413 12.66 7.84 20.79
C ALA A 413 11.93 8.49 19.60
N PRO A 414 11.65 9.80 19.61
CA PRO A 414 11.16 10.48 18.41
C PRO A 414 12.17 10.22 17.29
N LYS A 415 11.70 10.05 16.04
CA LYS A 415 12.58 9.85 14.86
C LYS A 415 13.71 10.90 14.80
N ILE A 416 13.48 12.06 15.40
CA ILE A 416 14.44 13.13 15.70
C ILE A 416 15.65 12.62 16.50
N VAL A 417 15.49 11.87 17.59
CA VAL A 417 16.61 11.36 18.42
C VAL A 417 17.45 10.34 17.64
N LEU A 418 16.84 9.44 16.86
CA LEU A 418 17.60 8.52 16.02
C LEU A 418 18.32 9.26 14.88
N ALA A 419 17.68 10.26 14.28
CA ALA A 419 18.30 11.11 13.26
C ALA A 419 19.45 11.96 13.84
N LEU A 420 19.28 12.52 15.05
CA LEU A 420 20.31 13.25 15.79
C LEU A 420 21.46 12.33 16.21
N ALA A 421 21.17 11.12 16.68
CA ALA A 421 22.19 10.13 17.00
C ALA A 421 22.98 9.74 15.75
N LEU A 422 22.31 9.48 14.63
CA LEU A 422 22.97 9.17 13.36
C LEU A 422 23.78 10.37 12.83
N ALA A 423 23.25 11.59 12.95
CA ALA A 423 23.94 12.82 12.59
C ALA A 423 25.17 13.06 13.48
N LEU A 424 25.06 12.79 14.78
CA LEU A 424 26.16 12.90 15.75
C LEU A 424 27.25 11.86 15.46
N VAL A 425 26.87 10.60 15.19
CA VAL A 425 27.82 9.55 14.78
C VAL A 425 28.54 9.94 13.48
N LEU A 426 27.81 10.48 12.51
CA LEU A 426 28.39 10.94 11.26
C LEU A 426 29.32 12.14 11.46
N ALA A 427 28.93 13.11 12.30
CA ALA A 427 29.73 14.27 12.65
C ALA A 427 31.02 13.86 13.38
N LEU A 428 30.94 12.94 14.34
CA LEU A 428 32.09 12.42 15.08
C LEU A 428 33.05 11.66 14.16
N ALA A 429 32.51 10.86 13.23
CA ALA A 429 33.31 10.18 12.22
C ALA A 429 34.03 11.16 11.26
N LEU A 430 33.35 12.24 10.85
CA LEU A 430 33.96 13.30 10.04
C LEU A 430 35.04 14.08 10.81
N ALA A 431 34.79 14.42 12.07
CA ALA A 431 35.75 15.12 12.94
C ALA A 431 37.01 14.27 13.15
N LEU A 432 36.85 12.98 13.47
CA LEU A 432 37.97 12.05 13.62
C LEU A 432 38.77 11.91 12.31
N ALA A 433 38.08 11.84 11.17
CA ALA A 433 38.74 11.79 9.87
C ALA A 433 39.54 13.07 9.57
N LEU A 434 39.04 14.24 9.97
CA LEU A 434 39.73 15.52 9.79
C LEU A 434 40.97 15.63 10.70
N VAL A 435 40.85 15.26 11.97
CA VAL A 435 41.97 15.23 12.93
C VAL A 435 43.08 14.31 12.42
N LEU A 436 42.72 13.10 11.97
CA LEU A 436 43.69 12.15 11.44
C LEU A 436 44.37 12.68 10.17
N ALA A 437 43.63 13.38 9.31
CA ALA A 437 44.19 13.99 8.10
C ALA A 437 45.15 15.14 8.42
N LEU A 438 44.83 15.98 9.40
CA LEU A 438 45.67 17.11 9.82
C LEU A 438 46.95 16.60 10.52
N ALA A 439 46.84 15.61 11.40
CA ALA A 439 47.98 14.97 12.05
C ALA A 439 48.95 14.36 11.01
N LEU A 440 48.41 13.68 9.98
CA LEU A 440 49.23 13.12 8.90
C LEU A 440 49.89 14.21 8.05
N ALA A 441 49.19 15.31 7.78
CA ALA A 441 49.75 16.44 7.03
C ALA A 441 50.89 17.11 7.80
N LEU A 442 50.71 17.35 9.10
CA LEU A 442 51.73 17.94 9.97
C LEU A 442 52.96 17.03 10.10
N ALA A 443 52.76 15.73 10.31
CA ALA A 443 53.85 14.76 10.36
C ALA A 443 54.65 14.72 9.04
N LEU A 444 53.97 14.81 7.90
CA LEU A 444 54.61 14.85 6.59
C LEU A 444 55.38 16.16 6.37
N ALA A 445 54.82 17.29 6.78
CA ALA A 445 55.48 18.59 6.68
C ALA A 445 56.75 18.65 7.55
N LEU A 446 56.67 18.15 8.79
CA LEU A 446 57.81 18.08 9.71
C LEU A 446 58.91 17.15 9.17
N ALA A 447 58.53 15.98 8.65
CA ALA A 447 59.48 15.06 8.03
C ALA A 447 60.17 15.69 6.79
N LEU A 448 59.43 16.45 5.98
CA LEU A 448 59.99 17.12 4.81
C LEU A 448 60.93 18.27 5.21
N ALA A 449 60.56 19.05 6.23
CA ALA A 449 61.39 20.12 6.77
C ALA A 449 62.69 19.57 7.36
N LEU A 450 62.62 18.47 8.13
CA LEU A 450 63.79 17.82 8.71
C LEU A 450 64.72 17.26 7.62
N ALA A 451 64.15 16.63 6.58
CA ALA A 451 64.90 16.12 5.45
C ALA A 451 65.60 17.25 4.66
N LEU A 452 64.93 18.39 4.47
CA LEU A 452 65.51 19.55 3.79
C LEU A 452 66.63 20.19 4.63
N ALA A 453 66.44 20.33 5.94
CA ALA A 453 67.47 20.84 6.85
C ALA A 453 68.71 19.95 6.86
N LEU A 454 68.52 18.63 6.91
CA LEU A 454 69.62 17.67 6.85
C LEU A 454 70.36 17.73 5.50
N ALA A 455 69.63 17.86 4.39
CA ALA A 455 70.21 18.00 3.06
C ALA A 455 71.02 19.30 2.92
N LEU A 456 70.53 20.43 3.43
CA LEU A 456 71.27 21.69 3.46
C LEU A 456 72.53 21.59 4.31
N ALA A 457 72.44 20.98 5.49
CA ALA A 457 73.60 20.78 6.38
C ALA A 457 74.67 19.90 5.70
N LEU A 458 74.26 18.83 5.02
CA LEU A 458 75.17 17.97 4.26
C LEU A 458 75.82 18.71 3.08
N ALA A 459 75.04 19.51 2.34
CA ALA A 459 75.54 20.31 1.23
C ALA A 459 76.54 21.38 1.69
N LEU A 460 76.28 22.03 2.84
CA LEU A 460 77.17 23.01 3.44
C LEU A 460 78.48 22.33 3.92
N ALA A 461 78.38 21.17 4.58
CA ALA A 461 79.54 20.39 4.99
C ALA A 461 80.40 19.95 3.78
N LEU A 462 79.74 19.53 2.68
CA LEU A 462 80.43 19.16 1.45
C LEU A 462 81.10 20.38 0.78
N ALA A 463 80.45 21.53 0.78
CA ALA A 463 81.03 22.77 0.26
C ALA A 463 82.24 23.23 1.07
N LEU A 464 82.20 23.14 2.40
CA LEU A 464 83.35 23.40 3.28
C LEU A 464 84.49 22.38 3.10
N ALA A 465 84.18 21.13 2.80
CA ALA A 465 85.20 20.12 2.50
C ALA A 465 85.90 20.38 1.14
N LEU A 466 85.18 20.96 0.16
CA LEU A 466 85.72 21.28 -1.17
C LEU A 466 86.53 22.59 -1.23
N THR A 467 86.42 23.47 -0.23
CA THR A 467 87.25 24.69 -0.14
C THR A 467 88.60 24.45 0.54
N GLN A 468 88.82 23.28 1.13
CA GLN A 468 90.11 22.86 1.67
C GLN A 468 90.99 22.32 0.54
N ARG A 469 92.02 23.08 0.16
CA ARG A 469 93.08 22.59 -0.75
C ARG A 469 93.87 21.46 -0.05
N PRO A 470 94.18 20.37 -0.74
CA PRO A 470 94.93 19.26 -0.16
C PRO A 470 96.39 19.67 0.05
N THR A 471 96.89 19.49 1.27
CA THR A 471 98.33 19.39 1.55
C THR A 471 98.76 17.93 1.43
N PRO A 472 99.93 17.61 0.87
CA PRO A 472 100.31 16.24 0.59
C PRO A 472 100.96 15.62 1.84
N SER A 473 100.22 14.77 2.54
CA SER A 473 100.78 13.60 3.25
C SER A 473 99.67 12.80 3.93
N SER A 474 99.86 11.48 3.93
CA SER A 474 99.01 10.46 4.55
C SER A 474 97.67 10.18 3.85
N THR A 475 97.77 9.38 2.80
CA THR A 475 96.75 8.44 2.35
C THR A 475 96.23 7.57 3.49
N SER A 476 94.94 7.21 3.40
CA SER A 476 94.23 6.22 4.23
C SER A 476 93.78 6.77 5.59
N ILE A 477 92.63 7.44 5.68
CA ILE A 477 91.39 6.86 6.26
C ILE A 477 90.10 7.52 5.67
N ALA A 478 90.23 8.62 4.93
CA ALA A 478 89.08 9.44 4.49
C ALA A 478 88.21 8.81 3.37
N SER A 479 88.73 7.82 2.63
CA SER A 479 87.95 7.12 1.60
C SER A 479 87.01 6.04 2.15
N PHE A 480 87.23 5.57 3.39
CA PHE A 480 86.37 4.54 4.01
C PHE A 480 85.10 5.14 4.64
N THR A 481 85.17 6.35 5.21
CA THR A 481 84.01 7.01 5.81
C THR A 481 83.00 7.52 4.77
N PHE A 482 83.46 7.94 3.60
CA PHE A 482 82.56 8.40 2.51
C PHE A 482 81.80 7.24 1.83
N LEU A 483 82.41 6.05 1.72
CA LEU A 483 81.72 4.84 1.25
C LEU A 483 80.72 4.28 2.29
N LEU A 484 81.02 4.39 3.58
CA LEU A 484 80.12 3.93 4.65
C LEU A 484 78.90 4.85 4.84
N LEU A 485 79.04 6.18 4.70
CA LEU A 485 77.89 7.10 4.75
C LEU A 485 76.98 7.00 3.52
N SER A 486 77.52 6.73 2.33
CA SER A 486 76.71 6.52 1.13
C SER A 486 75.97 5.16 1.14
N HIS A 487 76.57 4.11 1.68
CA HIS A 487 75.88 2.82 1.88
C HIS A 487 74.76 2.90 2.93
N SER A 488 74.98 3.62 4.04
CA SER A 488 73.98 3.78 5.11
C SER A 488 72.74 4.59 4.64
N LEU A 489 72.93 5.63 3.84
CA LEU A 489 71.83 6.40 3.24
C LEU A 489 71.01 5.59 2.22
N ILE A 490 71.66 4.72 1.44
CA ILE A 490 71.00 3.82 0.48
C ILE A 490 70.20 2.72 1.22
N GLN A 491 70.71 2.18 2.33
CA GLN A 491 70.00 1.20 3.17
C GLN A 491 68.78 1.79 3.92
N TYR A 492 68.78 3.08 4.24
CA TYR A 492 67.62 3.77 4.83
C TYR A 492 66.55 4.17 3.79
N PHE A 493 66.94 4.50 2.55
CA PHE A 493 65.98 4.96 1.52
C PHE A 493 65.32 3.83 0.71
N LEU A 494 65.96 2.66 0.54
CA LEU A 494 65.38 1.53 -0.20
C LEU A 494 64.08 0.96 0.41
N PRO A 495 63.95 0.77 1.75
CA PRO A 495 62.72 0.29 2.37
C PRO A 495 61.55 1.27 2.19
N LEU A 496 61.82 2.59 2.24
CA LEU A 496 60.80 3.63 2.04
C LEU A 496 60.24 3.63 0.61
N LEU A 497 61.10 3.40 -0.40
CA LEU A 497 60.67 3.26 -1.80
C LEU A 497 59.94 1.92 -2.06
N HIS A 498 60.31 0.84 -1.37
CA HIS A 498 59.63 -0.45 -1.46
C HIS A 498 58.25 -0.47 -0.79
N ILE A 499 57.99 0.35 0.24
CA ILE A 499 56.64 0.51 0.85
C ILE A 499 55.71 1.34 -0.05
N ILE A 500 56.22 2.32 -0.80
CA ILE A 500 55.42 3.20 -1.67
C ILE A 500 55.00 2.52 -2.99
N SER A 501 55.80 1.57 -3.50
CA SER A 501 55.56 0.86 -4.76
C SER A 501 54.29 -0.03 -4.79
N PRO A 502 54.01 -0.90 -3.81
CA PRO A 502 52.79 -1.73 -3.79
C PRO A 502 51.53 -0.90 -3.55
N GLN A 503 51.59 0.20 -2.78
CA GLN A 503 50.47 1.12 -2.58
C GLN A 503 50.12 1.88 -3.86
N LYS A 504 51.12 2.41 -4.60
CA LYS A 504 50.87 3.04 -5.91
C LYS A 504 50.31 2.03 -6.91
N LYS A 505 50.82 0.78 -7.00
CA LYS A 505 50.24 -0.27 -7.87
C LYS A 505 48.81 -0.65 -7.44
N LYS A 506 48.50 -0.86 -6.15
CA LYS A 506 47.13 -1.12 -5.65
C LYS A 506 46.19 0.05 -5.94
N LYS A 507 46.60 1.31 -5.68
CA LYS A 507 45.79 2.52 -5.94
C LYS A 507 45.58 2.74 -7.44
N LYS A 508 46.59 2.52 -8.30
CA LYS A 508 46.45 2.56 -9.78
C LYS A 508 45.52 1.43 -10.27
N LYS A 509 45.62 0.20 -9.75
CA LYS A 509 44.73 -0.93 -10.09
C LYS A 509 43.29 -0.67 -9.63
N LYS A 510 43.06 -0.13 -8.43
CA LYS A 510 41.73 0.28 -7.89
C LYS A 510 41.15 1.44 -8.71
N LYS A 511 41.95 2.46 -9.07
CA LYS A 511 41.54 3.59 -9.93
C LYS A 511 41.24 3.13 -11.35
N LYS A 512 42.02 2.22 -11.96
CA LYS A 512 41.74 1.59 -13.26
C LYS A 512 40.46 0.74 -13.21
N LYS A 513 40.23 -0.05 -12.15
CA LYS A 513 39.00 -0.84 -11.93
C LYS A 513 37.77 0.06 -11.76
N LYS A 514 37.88 1.18 -11.02
CA LYS A 514 36.83 2.20 -10.86
C LYS A 514 36.55 2.94 -12.18
N LYS A 515 37.59 3.30 -12.96
CA LYS A 515 37.45 3.90 -14.31
C LYS A 515 36.83 2.92 -15.31
N LYS A 516 37.19 1.63 -15.29
CA LYS A 516 36.56 0.56 -16.11
C LYS A 516 35.10 0.33 -15.71
N LYS A 517 34.76 0.30 -14.41
CA LYS A 517 33.36 0.26 -13.91
C LYS A 517 32.56 1.50 -14.35
N LYS A 518 33.14 2.72 -14.25
CA LYS A 518 32.50 3.97 -14.72
C LYS A 518 32.30 3.95 -16.24
N LYS A 519 33.29 3.51 -17.03
CA LYS A 519 33.16 3.32 -18.50
C LYS A 519 32.10 2.26 -18.86
N LYS A 520 32.04 1.11 -18.16
CA LYS A 520 30.98 0.09 -18.34
C LYS A 520 29.59 0.63 -17.97
N LYS A 521 29.44 1.38 -16.87
CA LYS A 521 28.19 2.07 -16.49
C LYS A 521 27.79 3.12 -17.55
N LYS A 522 28.73 3.91 -18.07
CA LYS A 522 28.48 4.91 -19.13
C LYS A 522 28.12 4.24 -20.46
N LYS A 523 28.76 3.13 -20.85
CA LYS A 523 28.37 2.30 -22.02
C LYS A 523 27.00 1.65 -21.82
N LYS A 524 26.66 1.10 -20.64
CA LYS A 524 25.32 0.58 -20.33
C LYS A 524 24.26 1.68 -20.35
N LYS A 525 24.53 2.87 -19.81
CA LYS A 525 23.63 4.04 -19.92
C LYS A 525 23.47 4.49 -21.36
N LYS A 526 24.54 4.56 -22.18
CA LYS A 526 24.43 4.86 -23.63
C LYS A 526 23.67 3.78 -24.40
N LYS A 527 23.86 2.48 -24.11
CA LYS A 527 23.08 1.37 -24.70
C LYS A 527 21.61 1.44 -24.28
N LYS A 528 21.30 1.74 -23.00
CA LYS A 528 19.92 1.99 -22.54
C LYS A 528 19.31 3.22 -23.20
N LYS A 529 20.05 4.32 -23.38
CA LYS A 529 19.57 5.52 -24.10
C LYS A 529 19.35 5.25 -25.60
N LYS A 530 20.22 4.47 -26.25
CA LYS A 530 20.03 4.02 -27.65
C LYS A 530 18.85 3.05 -27.80
N LYS A 531 18.68 2.09 -26.89
CA LYS A 531 17.48 1.22 -26.85
C LYS A 531 16.21 2.02 -26.59
N LYS A 532 16.25 3.00 -25.67
CA LYS A 532 15.10 3.89 -25.42
C LYS A 532 14.76 4.69 -26.68
N LYS A 533 15.74 5.35 -27.34
CA LYS A 533 15.53 6.07 -28.61
C LYS A 533 15.09 5.17 -29.78
N SER A 534 15.56 3.92 -29.84
CA SER A 534 15.12 2.94 -30.85
C SER A 534 13.69 2.46 -30.59
N SER A 535 13.29 2.28 -29.34
CA SER A 535 11.89 1.99 -28.98
C SER A 535 10.97 3.20 -29.17
N THR A 536 11.45 4.43 -28.94
CA THR A 536 10.65 5.64 -29.23
C THR A 536 10.54 5.93 -30.73
N SER A 537 11.54 5.55 -31.55
CA SER A 537 11.43 5.65 -33.02
C SER A 537 10.61 4.51 -33.63
N LEU A 538 10.59 3.32 -33.03
CA LEU A 538 9.63 2.27 -33.41
C LEU A 538 8.19 2.64 -33.06
N LEU A 539 7.95 3.29 -31.91
CA LEU A 539 6.61 3.74 -31.50
C LEU A 539 6.11 4.93 -32.34
N ILE A 540 6.99 5.81 -32.82
CA ILE A 540 6.62 6.90 -33.73
C ILE A 540 6.49 6.40 -35.18
N GLY A 541 7.26 5.38 -35.60
CA GLY A 541 7.12 4.73 -36.90
C GLY A 541 5.87 3.85 -37.05
N CYS A 542 5.39 3.22 -35.97
CA CYS A 542 4.11 2.49 -35.99
C CYS A 542 2.89 3.42 -35.98
N PHE A 543 3.01 4.67 -35.50
CA PHE A 543 1.91 5.64 -35.52
C PHE A 543 1.79 6.42 -36.83
N LEU A 544 2.80 6.38 -37.70
CA LEU A 544 2.81 7.06 -39.01
C LEU A 544 2.64 6.09 -40.21
N SER A 545 2.29 4.83 -39.98
CA SER A 545 2.07 3.82 -41.04
C SER A 545 0.64 3.26 -41.08
N TYR A 546 -0.33 3.91 -40.42
CA TYR A 546 -1.74 3.47 -40.41
C TYR A 546 -2.72 4.48 -41.03
N ASN A 547 -2.22 5.52 -41.70
CA ASN A 547 -3.04 6.45 -42.48
C ASN A 547 -2.34 6.73 -43.81
N GLU A 548 -2.52 5.82 -44.76
CA GLU A 548 -2.53 6.07 -46.21
C GLU A 548 -2.76 4.74 -46.94
N LYS A 549 -4.03 4.47 -47.30
CA LYS A 549 -4.34 3.83 -48.58
C LYS A 549 -5.50 4.56 -49.24
N PRO A 550 -5.46 4.77 -50.57
CA PRO A 550 -6.33 5.68 -51.27
C PRO A 550 -7.61 5.00 -51.76
N LEU A 551 -8.63 5.84 -51.94
CA LEU A 551 -9.77 5.61 -52.82
C LEU A 551 -9.32 5.31 -54.26
N ALA A 552 -10.12 4.46 -54.94
CA ALA A 552 -10.38 4.36 -56.38
C ALA A 552 -9.99 3.03 -57.05
N SER A 553 -10.98 2.15 -57.21
CA SER A 553 -11.62 1.82 -58.49
C SER A 553 -12.79 0.88 -58.25
#